data_AF-A0A0G1MDC2-F1
#
_entry.id   AF-A0A0G1MDC2-F1
#
_cell.length_a   1.000
_cell.length_b   1.000
_cell.length_c   1.000
_cell.angle_alpha   90.00
_cell.angle_beta   90.00
_cell.angle_gamma   90.00
#
_symmetry.space_group_name_H-M   'P 1'
#
loop_
_entity.id
_entity.type
_entity.pdbx_description
1 polymer ?
#
loop_
_entity_poly.entity_id
_entity_poly.type
_entity_poly.pdbx_seq_one_letter_code
_entity_poly.pdbx_strand_id
1 'polypeptide(L)'
;MEIKKKNRTMPVIYRILLGFLIIAVGAHMIWKTGAYQTWTGPIQFAEEKIGTGGTSSFLKILGMLVCFIGMAVATDLISDILNSFAGLFIRG
;
A
#
# COMPACT_ATOMS: atom_id res chain seq x y z
N MET A 1 22.19 37.77 6.19
CA MET A 1 21.17 36.93 6.85
C MET A 1 20.64 35.97 5.80
N GLU A 2 21.29 34.82 5.63
CA GLU A 2 20.89 33.83 4.62
C GLU A 2 19.76 32.95 5.15
N ILE A 3 18.61 32.98 4.47
CA ILE A 3 17.50 32.09 4.75
C ILE A 3 17.91 30.69 4.29
N LYS A 4 18.39 29.89 5.24
CA LYS A 4 18.72 28.47 5.05
C LYS A 4 17.43 27.72 4.67
N LYS A 5 17.20 27.54 3.37
CA LYS A 5 16.12 26.70 2.84
C LYS A 5 16.38 25.27 3.33
N LYS A 6 15.74 24.89 4.43
CA LYS A 6 15.76 23.55 5.01
C LYS A 6 15.09 22.60 4.01
N ASN A 7 15.87 22.08 3.08
CA ASN A 7 15.46 20.96 2.24
C ASN A 7 15.15 19.80 3.19
N ARG A 8 13.86 19.62 3.50
CA ARG A 8 13.34 18.44 4.18
C ARG A 8 13.31 17.31 3.16
N THR A 9 14.48 16.85 2.73
CA THR A 9 14.57 15.50 2.21
C THR A 9 14.16 14.60 3.38
N MET A 10 13.03 13.91 3.27
CA MET A 10 12.67 12.89 4.26
C MET A 10 13.86 11.93 4.32
N PRO A 11 14.56 11.79 5.47
CA PRO A 11 15.63 10.82 5.58
C PRO A 11 15.10 9.46 5.14
N VAL A 12 15.88 8.70 4.38
CA VAL A 12 15.50 7.37 3.83
C VAL A 12 14.86 6.48 4.92
N ILE A 13 15.31 6.61 6.17
CA ILE A 13 14.71 6.01 7.36
C ILE A 13 13.19 6.27 7.49
N TYR A 14 12.71 7.50 7.30
CA TYR A 14 11.28 7.83 7.44
C TYR A 14 10.44 7.19 6.34
N ARG A 15 10.96 7.04 5.12
CA ARG A 15 10.28 6.35 4.03
C ARG A 15 10.15 4.86 4.31
N ILE A 16 11.24 4.23 4.75
CA ILE A 16 11.25 2.81 5.14
C ILE A 16 10.29 2.57 6.30
N LEU A 17 10.31 3.42 7.34
CA LEU A 17 9.39 3.32 8.47
C LEU A 17 7.93 3.49 8.04
N LEU A 18 7.61 4.43 7.14
CA LEU A 18 6.26 4.60 6.60
C LEU A 18 5.80 3.38 5.81
N GLY A 19 6.65 2.86 4.92
CA GLY A 19 6.34 1.65 4.15
C GLY A 19 6.11 0.44 5.05
N PHE A 20 6.94 0.27 6.08
CA PHE A 20 6.77 -0.79 7.07
C PHE A 20 5.48 -0.66 7.86
N LEU A 21 5.07 0.57 8.20
CA LEU A 21 3.81 0.85 8.88
C LEU A 21 2.59 0.49 8.00
N ILE A 22 2.66 0.80 6.70
CA ILE A 22 1.61 0.42 5.74
C ILE A 22 1.52 -1.11 5.58
N ILE A 23 2.67 -1.79 5.49
CA ILE A 23 2.73 -3.26 5.44
C ILE A 23 2.12 -3.86 6.72
N ALA A 24 2.46 -3.30 7.89
CA ALA A 24 1.90 -3.75 9.17
C ALA A 24 0.37 -3.58 9.23
N VAL A 25 -0.16 -2.47 8.69
CA VAL A 25 -1.60 -2.25 8.57
C VAL A 25 -2.25 -3.26 7.61
N GLY A 26 -1.64 -3.49 6.44
CA GLY A 26 -2.11 -4.51 5.49
C GLY A 26 -2.12 -5.91 6.08
N ALA A 27 -1.04 -6.30 6.78
CA ALA A 27 -0.92 -7.58 7.47
C ALA A 27 -1.94 -7.73 8.60
N HIS A 28 -2.20 -6.66 9.35
CA HIS A 28 -3.25 -6.65 10.37
C HIS A 28 -4.64 -6.83 9.75
N MET A 29 -4.90 -6.24 8.59
CA MET A 29 -6.16 -6.42 7.87
C MET A 29 -6.35 -7.87 7.41
N ILE A 30 -5.28 -8.55 6.97
CA ILE A 30 -5.29 -9.99 6.65
C ILE A 30 -5.56 -10.83 7.91
N TRP A 31 -4.89 -10.52 9.03
CA TRP A 31 -5.03 -11.31 10.25
C TRP A 31 -6.43 -11.16 10.87
N LYS A 32 -7.01 -9.96 10.83
CA LYS A 32 -8.35 -9.67 11.35
C LYS A 32 -9.46 -9.72 10.31
N THR A 33 -9.31 -10.47 9.21
CA THR A 33 -10.37 -10.53 8.18
C THR A 33 -11.74 -10.94 8.72
N GLY A 34 -11.81 -11.78 9.75
CA GLY A 34 -13.09 -12.16 10.37
C GLY A 34 -13.82 -10.98 11.01
N ALA A 35 -13.08 -10.08 11.68
CA ALA A 35 -13.65 -8.87 12.29
C ALA A 35 -14.08 -7.85 11.23
N TYR A 36 -13.28 -7.69 10.16
CA TYR A 36 -13.66 -6.85 9.03
C TYR A 36 -14.90 -7.39 8.31
N GLN A 37 -15.01 -8.70 8.14
CA GLN A 37 -16.18 -9.34 7.55
C GLN A 37 -17.44 -9.18 8.40
N THR A 38 -17.32 -9.17 9.74
CA THR A 38 -18.47 -8.89 10.62
C THR A 38 -18.95 -7.45 10.51
N TRP A 39 -18.03 -6.52 10.20
CA TRP A 39 -18.34 -5.10 9.98
C TRP A 39 -18.88 -4.81 8.58
N THR A 40 -18.31 -5.41 7.54
CA THR A 40 -18.73 -5.16 6.15
C THR A 40 -19.95 -5.98 5.73
N GLY A 41 -20.19 -7.12 6.38
CA GLY A 41 -21.15 -8.11 5.91
C GLY A 41 -20.69 -8.81 4.62
N PRO A 42 -21.51 -9.72 4.08
CA PRO A 42 -21.21 -10.46 2.85
C PRO A 42 -21.21 -9.51 1.64
N ILE A 43 -20.09 -9.51 0.91
CA ILE A 43 -19.94 -8.74 -0.32
C ILE A 43 -20.52 -9.59 -1.45
N GLN A 44 -21.65 -9.16 -2.05
CA GLN A 44 -22.35 -9.93 -3.10
C GLN A 44 -21.44 -10.30 -4.27
N PHE A 45 -20.58 -9.37 -4.72
CA PHE A 45 -19.59 -9.65 -5.78
C PHE A 45 -18.62 -10.78 -5.41
N ALA A 46 -18.20 -10.85 -4.15
CA ALA A 46 -17.28 -11.87 -3.67
C ALA A 46 -17.97 -13.23 -3.53
N GLU A 47 -19.20 -13.25 -3.03
CA GLU A 47 -20.00 -14.48 -2.92
C GLU A 47 -20.37 -15.04 -4.31
N GLU A 48 -20.66 -14.18 -5.29
CA GLU A 48 -21.01 -14.58 -6.65
C GLU A 48 -19.80 -15.07 -7.47
N LYS A 49 -18.61 -14.47 -7.26
CA LYS A 49 -17.40 -14.84 -8.01
C LYS A 49 -16.55 -15.94 -7.36
N ILE A 50 -16.52 -15.99 -6.04
CA ILE A 50 -15.65 -16.91 -5.28
C ILE A 50 -16.48 -18.05 -4.64
N GLY A 51 -17.80 -17.88 -4.50
CA GLY A 51 -18.70 -18.84 -3.86
C GLY A 51 -18.98 -18.50 -2.39
N THR A 52 -19.68 -19.39 -1.70
CA THR A 52 -20.10 -19.20 -0.30
C THR A 52 -18.90 -19.02 0.63
N GLY A 53 -18.85 -17.88 1.34
CA GLY A 53 -17.71 -17.47 2.16
C GLY A 53 -16.63 -16.70 1.39
N GLY A 54 -16.88 -16.38 0.11
CA GLY A 54 -16.00 -15.63 -0.77
C GLY A 54 -15.61 -14.26 -0.22
N THR A 55 -16.46 -13.65 0.61
CA THR A 55 -16.18 -12.38 1.29
C THR A 55 -14.92 -12.43 2.15
N SER A 56 -14.67 -13.53 2.87
CA SER A 56 -13.45 -13.69 3.68
C SER A 56 -12.20 -13.70 2.81
N SER A 57 -12.27 -14.43 1.69
CA SER A 57 -11.17 -14.56 0.74
C SER A 57 -10.90 -13.24 0.02
N PHE A 58 -11.95 -12.51 -0.34
CA PHE A 58 -11.83 -11.20 -0.98
C PHE A 58 -11.14 -10.17 -0.07
N LEU A 59 -11.52 -10.12 1.22
CA LEU A 59 -10.86 -9.23 2.18
C LEU A 59 -9.38 -9.58 2.38
N LYS A 60 -9.01 -10.87 2.35
CA LYS A 60 -7.60 -11.31 2.40
C LYS A 60 -6.83 -10.86 1.16
N ILE A 61 -7.41 -10.99 -0.03
CA ILE A 61 -6.81 -10.53 -1.29
C ILE A 61 -6.61 -9.02 -1.26
N LEU A 62 -7.59 -8.28 -0.77
CA LEU A 62 -7.50 -6.83 -0.63
C LEU A 62 -6.41 -6.43 0.36
N GLY A 63 -6.29 -7.13 1.50
CA GLY A 63 -5.17 -6.94 2.43
C GLY A 63 -3.81 -7.28 1.85
N MET A 64 -3.73 -8.33 1.02
CA MET A 64 -2.51 -8.67 0.29
C MET A 64 -2.10 -7.55 -0.69
N LEU A 65 -3.06 -6.94 -1.41
CA LEU A 65 -2.78 -5.78 -2.26
C LEU A 65 -2.27 -4.59 -1.47
N VAL A 66 -2.82 -4.32 -0.28
CA VAL A 66 -2.34 -3.25 0.60
C VAL A 66 -0.89 -3.52 1.05
N CYS A 67 -0.53 -4.77 1.36
CA CYS A 67 0.85 -5.14 1.66
C CYS A 67 1.79 -4.89 0.46
N PHE A 68 1.35 -5.21 -0.77
CA PHE A 68 2.12 -4.92 -1.98
C PHE A 68 2.35 -3.42 -2.18
N ILE A 69 1.33 -2.60 -1.93
CA ILE A 69 1.45 -1.13 -1.99
C ILE A 69 2.42 -0.64 -0.91
N GLY A 70 2.31 -1.15 0.31
CA GLY A 70 3.24 -0.82 1.39
C GLY A 70 4.69 -1.19 1.06
N MET A 71 4.90 -2.33 0.41
CA MET A 71 6.22 -2.76 -0.05
C MET A 71 6.75 -1.85 -1.17
N ALA A 72 5.92 -1.46 -2.14
CA ALA A 72 6.30 -0.53 -3.21
C ALA A 72 6.65 0.87 -2.69
N VAL A 73 5.99 1.31 -1.61
CA VAL A 73 6.33 2.56 -0.91
C VAL A 73 7.62 2.39 -0.11
N ALA A 74 7.85 1.24 0.52
CA ALA A 74 9.05 0.95 1.30
C ALA A 74 10.32 0.88 0.43
N THR A 75 10.24 0.29 -0.77
CA THR A 75 11.36 0.17 -1.72
C THR A 75 11.57 1.43 -2.56
N ASP A 76 10.77 2.48 -2.34
CA ASP A 76 10.84 3.73 -3.09
C ASP A 76 10.62 3.55 -4.61
N LEU A 77 10.01 2.43 -5.00
CA LEU A 77 9.77 2.02 -6.38
C LEU A 77 9.04 3.13 -7.16
N ILE A 78 8.13 3.84 -6.49
CA ILE A 78 7.38 4.96 -7.06
C ILE A 78 8.29 6.12 -7.45
N SER A 79 9.30 6.44 -6.64
CA SER A 79 10.26 7.51 -6.95
C SER A 79 11.18 7.12 -8.10
N ASP A 80 11.62 5.87 -8.15
CA ASP A 80 12.44 5.34 -9.25
C ASP A 80 11.67 5.28 -10.57
N ILE A 81 10.44 4.80 -10.53
CA ILE A 81 9.53 4.79 -11.69
C ILE A 81 9.32 6.23 -12.19
N LEU A 82 8.99 7.17 -11.31
CA LEU A 82 8.73 8.55 -11.70
C LEU A 82 9.99 9.25 -12.26
N ASN A 83 11.17 9.01 -11.69
CA ASN A 83 12.44 9.50 -12.25
C ASN A 83 12.73 8.89 -13.62
N SER A 84 12.46 7.59 -13.80
CA SER A 84 12.69 6.90 -15.06
C SER A 84 11.75 7.41 -16.16
N PHE A 85 10.48 7.64 -15.83
CA PHE A 85 9.51 8.24 -16.76
C PHE A 85 9.81 9.73 -17.05
N ALA A 86 10.20 10.51 -16.04
CA ALA A 86 10.63 11.89 -16.23
C ALA A 86 11.89 11.99 -17.09
N GLY A 87 12.86 11.08 -16.91
CA GLY A 87 14.07 11.02 -17.73
C GLY A 87 13.81 10.68 -19.20
N LEU A 88 12.79 9.85 -19.47
CA LEU A 88 12.33 9.57 -20.83
C LEU A 88 11.61 10.78 -21.45
N PHE A 89 10.80 11.51 -20.67
CA PHE A 89 10.04 12.66 -21.16
C PHE A 89 10.93 13.90 -21.41
N ILE A 90 12.00 14.07 -20.63
CA ILE A 90 12.96 15.20 -20.79
C ILE A 90 13.97 14.93 -21.91
N ARG A 91 14.20 13.66 -22.28
CA ARG A 91 15.09 13.26 -23.39
C ARG A 91 14.37 13.08 -24.73
N GLY A 92 13.05 13.27 -24.78
CA GLY A 92 12.22 13.24 -25.98
C GLY A 92 11.97 14.62 -26.56
#